data_AF-A0A0U2R7G5-F1
#
_entry.id   AF-A0A0U2R7G5-F1
#
_cell.length_a   1.000
_cell.length_b   1.000
_cell.length_c   1.000
_cell.angle_alpha   90.00
_cell.angle_beta   90.00
_cell.angle_gamma   90.00
#
_symmetry.space_group_name_H-M   'P 1'
#
loop_
_entity.id
_entity.type
_entity.pdbx_description
1 polymer ?
#
loop_
_entity_poly.entity_id
_entity_poly.type
_entity_poly.pdbx_seq_one_letter_code
_entity_poly.pdbx_strand_id
1 'polypeptide(L)'
;MTTSAGGADGTQVAAAGKAAGQFVITWMDNRGGAFNVWERQSADGGATWSADVKVSDATSGASYKTAAGFGTPYGDYDTVAINSAGKAVAVMGEGDTGQVHGDIWTNRQN
;
A
#
# COMPACT_ATOMS: atom_id res chain seq x y z
N MET A 1 -1.52 18.64 1.36
CA MET A 1 -1.26 17.64 0.30
C MET A 1 0.25 17.51 0.19
N THR A 2 0.84 16.46 0.75
CA THR A 2 2.28 16.18 0.59
C THR A 2 2.46 15.36 -0.68
N THR A 3 3.17 15.90 -1.66
CA THR A 3 3.59 15.18 -2.86
C THR A 3 4.57 14.06 -2.48
N SER A 4 4.51 12.91 -3.15
CA SER A 4 5.61 11.94 -3.12
C SER A 4 6.88 12.64 -3.62
N ALA A 5 7.98 12.53 -2.88
CA ALA A 5 9.26 13.07 -3.33
C ALA A 5 9.79 12.18 -4.46
N GLY A 6 10.22 12.78 -5.58
CA GLY A 6 11.04 12.07 -6.58
C GLY A 6 10.37 11.63 -7.88
N GLY A 7 9.19 12.17 -8.25
CA GLY A 7 8.57 11.85 -9.55
C GLY A 7 7.96 10.45 -9.61
N ALA A 8 7.56 9.91 -8.46
CA ALA A 8 6.88 8.63 -8.37
C ALA A 8 5.39 8.76 -8.70
N ASP A 9 4.86 7.76 -9.41
CA ASP A 9 3.44 7.64 -9.69
C ASP A 9 2.71 7.14 -8.43
N GLY A 10 2.00 8.05 -7.77
CA GLY A 10 1.11 7.72 -6.66
C GLY A 10 -0.26 7.32 -7.20
N THR A 11 -0.65 6.06 -7.01
CA THR A 11 -2.00 5.59 -7.37
C THR A 11 -2.65 4.83 -6.22
N GLN A 12 -3.97 4.66 -6.32
CA GLN A 12 -4.81 3.84 -5.45
C GLN A 12 -4.61 4.11 -3.95
N VAL A 13 -5.23 5.19 -3.46
CA VAL A 13 -5.18 5.55 -2.03
C VAL A 13 -6.35 4.89 -1.29
N ALA A 14 -6.05 4.15 -0.22
CA ALA A 14 -7.04 3.70 0.74
C ALA A 14 -6.79 4.31 2.12
N ALA A 15 -7.84 4.46 2.93
CA ALA A 15 -7.73 4.98 4.29
C ALA A 15 -8.61 4.19 5.27
N ALA A 16 -8.11 3.98 6.49
CA ALA A 16 -8.88 3.36 7.57
C ALA A 16 -8.65 4.05 8.91
N GLY A 17 -9.74 4.28 9.64
CA GLY A 17 -9.72 4.86 10.98
C GLY A 17 -9.26 3.84 12.02
N LYS A 18 -8.37 4.28 12.92
CA LYS A 18 -7.94 3.52 14.11
C LYS A 18 -8.68 3.98 15.37
N ALA A 19 -8.79 5.29 15.55
CA ALA A 19 -9.47 5.96 16.65
C ALA A 19 -9.77 7.42 16.28
N ALA A 20 -10.34 8.21 17.19
CA ALA A 20 -10.60 9.63 16.94
C ALA A 20 -9.30 10.37 16.54
N GLY A 21 -9.27 10.95 15.35
CA GLY A 21 -8.11 11.64 14.79
C GLY A 21 -6.96 10.72 14.35
N GLN A 22 -7.05 9.42 14.59
CA GLN A 22 -6.01 8.45 14.24
C GLN A 22 -6.44 7.61 13.04
N PHE A 23 -5.64 7.61 11.98
CA PHE A 23 -5.94 6.83 10.79
C PHE A 23 -4.66 6.46 10.04
N VAL A 24 -4.80 5.47 9.16
CA VAL A 24 -3.77 5.04 8.24
C VAL A 24 -4.19 5.40 6.82
N ILE A 25 -3.21 5.72 5.99
CA ILE A 25 -3.36 5.71 4.54
C ILE A 25 -2.40 4.70 3.93
N THR A 26 -2.84 4.04 2.88
CA THR A 26 -1.98 3.24 2.00
C THR A 26 -2.04 3.79 0.60
N TRP A 27 -0.95 3.61 -0.14
CA TRP A 27 -0.88 3.96 -1.55
C TRP A 27 0.17 3.11 -2.25
N MET A 28 0.12 3.09 -3.57
CA MET A 28 1.18 2.52 -4.39
C MET A 28 2.08 3.58 -4.98
N ASP A 29 3.37 3.28 -4.99
CA ASP A 29 4.41 4.20 -5.43
C ASP A 29 5.62 3.41 -5.94
N ASN A 30 6.20 3.88 -7.04
CA ASN A 30 7.31 3.26 -7.76
C ASN A 30 8.68 3.95 -7.56
N ARG A 31 8.86 4.75 -6.51
CA ARG A 31 10.11 5.50 -6.19
C ARG A 31 11.39 4.65 -6.13
N GLY A 32 11.26 3.33 -6.03
CA GLY A 32 12.35 2.37 -6.03
C GLY A 32 12.59 1.65 -7.37
N GLY A 33 11.92 2.07 -8.46
CA GLY A 33 11.99 1.42 -9.78
C GLY A 33 11.03 0.25 -9.98
N ALA A 34 10.26 -0.12 -8.96
CA ALA A 34 9.14 -1.06 -9.02
C ALA A 34 8.03 -0.60 -8.09
N PHE A 35 6.77 -0.93 -8.41
CA PHE A 35 5.64 -0.57 -7.55
C PHE A 35 5.72 -1.33 -6.24
N ASN A 36 5.46 -0.61 -5.15
CA ASN A 36 5.35 -1.13 -3.82
C ASN A 36 4.15 -0.47 -3.14
N VAL A 37 3.54 -1.19 -2.19
CA VAL A 37 2.53 -0.64 -1.27
C VAL A 37 3.24 0.00 -0.08
N TRP A 38 2.88 1.25 0.18
CA TRP A 38 3.41 2.09 1.25
C TRP A 38 2.30 2.50 2.21
N GLU A 39 2.68 2.80 3.44
CA GLU A 39 1.78 3.16 4.53
C GLU A 39 2.30 4.39 5.28
N ARG A 40 1.38 5.26 5.72
CA ARG A 40 1.62 6.27 6.76
C ARG A 40 0.45 6.37 7.72
N GLN A 41 0.75 6.80 8.93
CA GLN A 41 -0.24 7.01 9.98
C GLN A 41 -0.24 8.47 10.42
N SER A 42 -1.43 8.97 10.73
CA SER A 42 -1.61 10.22 11.45
C SER A 42 -2.26 9.94 12.80
N ALA A 43 -1.90 10.74 13.80
CA ALA A 43 -2.49 10.69 15.14
C ALA A 43 -3.31 11.95 15.48
N ASP A 44 -3.37 12.93 14.58
CA ASP A 44 -3.87 14.28 14.83
C ASP A 44 -4.75 14.81 13.69
N GLY A 45 -5.50 13.93 13.03
CA GLY A 45 -6.44 14.30 11.98
C GLY A 45 -5.76 14.70 10.66
N GLY A 46 -4.51 14.28 10.46
CA GLY A 46 -3.75 14.50 9.23
C GLY A 46 -2.85 15.73 9.27
N ALA A 47 -2.69 16.36 10.43
CA ALA A 47 -1.82 17.52 10.59
C ALA A 47 -0.33 17.12 10.59
N THR A 48 -0.02 15.99 11.23
CA THR A 48 1.29 15.34 11.18
C THR A 48 1.17 13.87 10.78
N TRP A 49 2.28 13.33 10.32
CA TRP A 49 2.35 12.01 9.70
C TRP A 49 3.63 11.29 10.10
N SER A 50 3.54 9.97 10.27
CA SER A 50 4.70 9.10 10.43
C SER A 50 5.62 9.14 9.19
N ALA A 51 6.79 8.54 9.33
CA ALA A 51 7.61 8.17 8.18
C ALA A 51 6.86 7.14 7.29
N ASP A 52 7.23 7.11 6.01
CA ASP A 52 6.72 6.14 5.03
C ASP A 52 7.22 4.74 5.38
N VAL A 53 6.31 3.77 5.40
CA VAL A 53 6.63 2.36 5.67
C VAL A 53 6.26 1.52 4.46
N LYS A 54 7.23 0.75 3.93
CA LYS A 54 6.94 -0.25 2.90
C LYS A 54 6.30 -1.46 3.54
N VAL A 55 5.10 -1.85 3.10
CA VAL A 55 4.34 -2.99 3.65
C VAL A 55 4.24 -4.19 2.71
N SER A 56 4.83 -4.08 1.52
CA SER A 56 4.82 -5.10 0.46
C SER A 56 6.14 -5.89 0.38
N ASP A 57 6.65 -6.34 1.52
CA ASP A 57 7.93 -7.05 1.64
C ASP A 57 7.84 -8.58 1.50
N ALA A 58 6.63 -9.12 1.32
CA ALA A 58 6.41 -10.55 1.19
C ALA A 58 7.11 -11.14 -0.05
N THR A 59 7.92 -12.17 0.16
CA THR A 59 8.68 -12.91 -0.87
C THR A 59 7.92 -14.10 -1.47
N SER A 60 6.65 -14.26 -1.13
CA SER A 60 5.77 -15.34 -1.60
C SER A 60 4.37 -14.80 -1.93
N GLY A 61 3.57 -15.60 -2.64
CA GLY A 61 2.25 -15.22 -3.16
C GLY A 61 2.24 -15.18 -4.68
N ALA A 62 1.66 -14.12 -5.26
CA ALA A 62 1.63 -13.92 -6.70
C ALA A 62 3.02 -14.01 -7.33
N SER A 63 3.12 -14.74 -8.44
CA SER A 63 4.40 -15.14 -9.06
C SER A 63 5.23 -13.95 -9.58
N TYR A 64 4.59 -12.81 -9.80
CA TYR A 64 5.21 -11.58 -10.27
C TYR A 64 5.68 -10.65 -9.14
N LYS A 65 5.48 -11.05 -7.88
CA LYS A 65 6.04 -10.33 -6.72
C LYS A 65 7.50 -10.71 -6.51
N THR A 66 8.31 -9.70 -6.21
CA THR A 66 9.72 -9.84 -5.83
C THR A 66 10.00 -9.04 -4.56
N ALA A 67 11.16 -9.24 -3.95
CA ALA A 67 11.61 -8.41 -2.82
C ALA A 67 11.75 -6.92 -3.18
N ALA A 68 11.91 -6.61 -4.47
CA ALA A 68 11.99 -5.25 -4.98
C ALA A 68 10.62 -4.59 -5.21
N GLY A 69 9.53 -5.37 -5.26
CA GLY A 69 8.18 -4.91 -5.56
C GLY A 69 7.52 -5.74 -6.66
N PHE A 70 6.59 -5.13 -7.38
CA PHE A 70 5.82 -5.72 -8.49
C PHE A 70 5.75 -4.78 -9.69
N GLY A 71 5.27 -5.30 -10.82
CA GLY A 71 5.10 -4.55 -12.08
C GLY A 71 4.00 -3.49 -12.02
N THR A 72 3.75 -2.81 -13.15
CA THR A 72 2.67 -1.82 -13.25
C THR A 72 1.32 -2.45 -12.92
N PRO A 73 0.53 -1.87 -11.99
CA PRO A 73 -0.78 -2.39 -11.63
C PRO A 73 -1.76 -2.29 -12.80
N TYR A 74 -2.66 -3.27 -12.92
CA TYR A 74 -3.70 -3.36 -13.95
C TYR A 74 -4.97 -4.01 -13.38
N GLY A 75 -6.03 -3.22 -13.15
CA GLY A 75 -7.38 -3.67 -12.73
C GLY A 75 -7.80 -3.26 -11.31
N ASP A 76 -6.84 -2.82 -10.50
CA ASP A 76 -6.84 -1.79 -9.45
C ASP A 76 -7.99 -1.75 -8.41
N TYR A 77 -7.78 -2.42 -7.28
CA TYR A 77 -8.50 -2.20 -6.00
C TYR A 77 -7.54 -2.21 -4.80
N ASP A 78 -7.22 -1.04 -4.22
CA ASP A 78 -6.61 -0.94 -2.89
C ASP A 78 -7.70 -0.75 -1.82
N THR A 79 -7.63 -1.56 -0.76
CA THR A 79 -8.47 -1.41 0.42
C THR A 79 -7.61 -1.59 1.66
N VAL A 80 -7.91 -0.83 2.71
CA VAL A 80 -7.24 -0.99 4.00
C VAL A 80 -8.27 -1.08 5.12
N ALA A 81 -7.99 -1.95 6.09
CA ALA A 81 -8.76 -2.11 7.31
C ALA A 81 -7.83 -2.13 8.53
N ILE A 82 -8.38 -1.85 9.71
CA ILE A 82 -7.67 -1.96 10.98
C ILE A 82 -8.14 -3.23 11.68
N ASN A 83 -7.21 -4.11 12.05
CA ASN A 83 -7.54 -5.33 12.80
C ASN A 83 -7.77 -5.03 14.30
N SER A 84 -8.19 -6.04 15.06
CA SER A 84 -8.46 -5.90 16.51
C SER A 84 -7.23 -5.53 17.35
N ALA A 85 -6.02 -5.69 16.81
CA ALA A 85 -4.76 -5.26 17.43
C ALA A 85 -4.34 -3.83 17.04
N GLY A 86 -5.17 -3.09 16.29
CA GLY A 86 -4.86 -1.73 15.83
C GLY A 86 -3.87 -1.65 14.67
N LYS A 87 -3.58 -2.80 14.03
CA LYS A 87 -2.65 -2.90 12.90
C LYS A 87 -3.39 -2.74 11.58
N ALA A 88 -2.76 -2.05 10.64
CA ALA A 88 -3.27 -1.93 9.29
C ALA A 88 -3.13 -3.26 8.54
N VAL A 89 -4.18 -3.64 7.82
CA VAL A 89 -4.22 -4.75 6.88
C VAL A 89 -4.70 -4.19 5.55
N ALA A 90 -3.81 -4.14 4.57
CA ALA A 90 -4.15 -3.73 3.22
C ALA A 90 -4.43 -4.96 2.36
N VAL A 91 -5.51 -4.94 1.58
CA VAL A 91 -5.83 -5.96 0.58
C VAL A 91 -5.77 -5.31 -0.78
N MET A 92 -5.02 -5.94 -1.66
CA MET A 92 -4.75 -5.46 -3.01
C MET A 92 -5.13 -6.55 -4.01
N GLY A 93 -5.80 -6.17 -5.10
CA GLY A 93 -6.04 -7.02 -6.25
C GLY A 93 -5.32 -6.48 -7.49
N GLU A 94 -4.50 -7.31 -8.14
CA GLU A 94 -3.67 -6.88 -9.27
C GLU A 94 -3.52 -7.98 -10.35
N GLY A 95 -3.25 -7.54 -11.58
CA GLY A 95 -2.92 -8.41 -12.71
C GLY A 95 -1.42 -8.44 -13.06
N ASP A 96 -0.96 -9.53 -13.68
CA ASP A 96 0.38 -9.60 -14.28
C ASP A 96 0.50 -8.70 -15.53
N THR A 97 1.75 -8.39 -15.93
CA THR A 97 2.01 -7.72 -17.22
C THR A 97 1.48 -8.59 -18.36
N GLY A 98 0.36 -8.19 -18.96
CA GLY A 98 -0.34 -8.94 -20.01
C GLY A 98 -1.76 -9.39 -19.64
N GLN A 99 -2.22 -9.17 -18.40
CA GLN A 99 -3.58 -9.49 -17.94
C GLN A 99 -3.99 -10.96 -18.06
N VAL A 100 -3.03 -11.89 -17.95
CA VAL A 100 -3.31 -13.32 -18.08
C VAL A 100 -3.78 -13.90 -16.74
N HIS A 101 -3.33 -13.33 -15.61
CA HIS A 101 -3.72 -13.74 -14.26
C HIS A 101 -3.97 -12.53 -13.36
N GLY A 102 -5.07 -12.56 -12.60
CA GLY A 102 -5.35 -11.62 -11.51
C GLY A 102 -5.22 -12.32 -10.16
N ASP A 103 -4.56 -11.67 -9.21
CA ASP A 103 -4.30 -12.19 -7.86
C ASP A 103 -4.75 -11.18 -6.81
N ILE A 104 -5.24 -11.68 -5.67
CA ILE A 104 -5.53 -10.87 -4.48
C ILE A 104 -4.54 -11.25 -3.38
N TRP A 105 -3.90 -10.26 -2.77
CA TRP A 105 -3.03 -10.48 -1.61
C TRP A 105 -3.26 -9.48 -0.49
N THR A 106 -2.81 -9.86 0.70
CA THR A 106 -2.88 -9.02 1.90
C THR A 106 -1.49 -8.64 2.37
N ASN A 107 -1.31 -7.37 2.72
CA ASN A 107 -0.15 -6.84 3.41
C ASN A 107 -0.53 -6.53 4.86
N ARG A 108 0.37 -6.77 5.82
CA ARG A 108 0.11 -6.50 7.24
C ARG A 108 1.21 -5.65 7.84
N GLN A 109 0.82 -4.68 8.64
CA GLN A 109 1.76 -3.92 9.47
C GLN A 109 2.40 -4.88 10.51
N ASN A 110 3.73 -4.91 10.58
CA ASN A 110 4.49 -5.59 11.62
C ASN A 110 4.23 -4.98 13.01
#